data_AF-A0A7C1V0X5-F1
#
_entry.id   AF-A0A7C1V0X5-F1
#
_cell.length_a   1.000
_cell.length_b   1.000
_cell.length_c   1.000
_cell.angle_alpha   90.00
_cell.angle_beta   90.00
_cell.angle_gamma   90.00
#
_symmetry.space_group_name_H-M   'P 1'
#
loop_
_entity.id
_entity.type
_entity.pdbx_description
1 polymer ?
#
loop_
_entity_poly.entity_id
_entity_poly.type
_entity_poly.pdbx_seq_one_letter_code
_entity_poly.pdbx_strand_id
1 'polypeptide(L)'
;MIHLTAKLVPSTLFWHNAPLDSVHRLLEKADRLREAGDLREAERHAEDARKSSQQARAHIEHAAALVCLSDIYRDMGKLGPALRCGREAYDILRQQPGLPQRHNEAVAAYNMGLIHHLLGNHVDALNWYQTARRMFELAREYWAARGNVTRVRTCTHLERWIRNLSNCLTRTVEHSGFHSTLIIPARLMGGGNDLFSVAELKISGYFLGQHIVIGNRAFQVHTLTGEEVAIRRGEEYRVFEVPESACPTIEAEKGDYVLVQRAQREDPTMRYCVVEGASWLDFGRFQRDATGTVSFESLLTGRIIGGLGDGDFSIYHPIALLKPTG
;
A
#
# COMPACT_ATOMS: atom_id res chain seq x y z
N MET A 1 12.77 -0.13 3.82
CA MET A 1 11.41 -0.49 4.30
C MET A 1 10.43 -0.25 3.16
N ILE A 2 9.35 -1.03 3.08
CA ILE A 2 8.32 -0.88 2.04
C ILE A 2 6.97 -0.70 2.76
N HIS A 3 6.34 0.46 2.60
CA HIS A 3 4.95 0.66 3.05
C HIS A 3 3.99 0.20 1.97
N LEU A 4 3.01 -0.61 2.36
CA LEU A 4 1.96 -1.11 1.49
C LEU A 4 0.61 -0.59 2.00
N THR A 5 -0.21 -0.11 1.08
CA THR A 5 -1.62 0.18 1.38
C THR A 5 -2.42 -1.12 1.34
N ALA A 6 -3.62 -1.14 1.94
CA ALA A 6 -4.50 -2.30 1.89
C ALA A 6 -4.71 -2.86 0.47
N LYS A 7 -4.71 -2.01 -0.57
CA LYS A 7 -4.84 -2.42 -1.99
C LYS A 7 -3.58 -3.04 -2.61
N LEU A 8 -2.45 -3.05 -1.89
CA LEU A 8 -1.15 -3.55 -2.33
C LEU A 8 -0.56 -4.61 -1.38
N VAL A 9 -1.28 -4.93 -0.29
CA VAL A 9 -0.91 -6.00 0.64
C VAL A 9 -1.28 -7.34 0.02
N PRO A 10 -0.37 -8.33 -0.04
CA PRO A 10 -0.66 -9.62 -0.64
C PRO A 10 -1.91 -10.35 -0.11
N SER A 11 -2.14 -10.39 1.21
CA SER A 11 -3.28 -11.11 1.81
C SER A 11 -4.65 -10.65 1.31
N THR A 12 -4.81 -9.34 1.07
CA THR A 12 -6.07 -8.73 0.62
C THR A 12 -6.32 -8.89 -0.88
N LEU A 13 -5.32 -9.36 -1.64
CA LEU A 13 -5.39 -9.48 -3.09
C LEU A 13 -5.90 -10.83 -3.58
N PHE A 14 -6.14 -11.79 -2.68
CA PHE A 14 -6.59 -13.12 -3.05
C PHE A 14 -7.95 -13.13 -3.76
N TRP A 15 -8.09 -14.04 -4.71
CA TRP A 15 -9.35 -14.35 -5.36
C TRP A 15 -9.92 -15.66 -4.82
N HIS A 16 -11.15 -15.59 -4.32
CA HIS A 16 -11.93 -16.73 -3.86
C HIS A 16 -13.09 -16.98 -4.82
N ASN A 17 -13.36 -18.25 -5.15
CA ASN A 17 -14.41 -18.66 -6.08
C ASN A 17 -15.72 -19.07 -5.37
N ALA A 18 -15.72 -19.16 -4.03
CA ALA A 18 -16.81 -19.68 -3.21
C ALA A 18 -17.23 -18.64 -2.13
N PRO A 19 -18.47 -18.71 -1.59
CA PRO A 19 -18.93 -17.76 -0.60
C PRO A 19 -18.16 -17.89 0.73
N LEU A 20 -18.22 -16.80 1.50
CA LEU A 20 -17.47 -16.51 2.72
C LEU A 20 -17.47 -17.65 3.77
N ASP A 21 -16.47 -18.53 3.69
CA ASP A 21 -16.24 -19.57 4.71
C ASP A 21 -15.71 -18.99 6.02
N SER A 22 -15.78 -19.78 7.11
CA SER A 22 -15.24 -19.40 8.42
C SER A 22 -13.78 -18.92 8.36
N VAL A 23 -12.97 -19.51 7.47
CA VAL A 23 -11.59 -19.11 7.23
C VAL A 23 -11.50 -17.67 6.71
N HIS A 24 -12.34 -17.30 5.75
CA HIS A 24 -12.31 -15.95 5.20
C HIS A 24 -12.60 -14.88 6.26
N ARG A 25 -13.59 -15.12 7.13
CA ARG A 25 -13.89 -14.21 8.25
C ARG A 25 -12.73 -14.06 9.23
N LEU A 26 -11.98 -15.14 9.47
CA LEU A 26 -10.77 -15.09 10.30
C LEU A 26 -9.68 -14.25 9.63
N LEU A 27 -9.50 -14.38 8.31
CA LEU A 27 -8.53 -13.60 7.55
C LEU A 27 -8.90 -12.12 7.50
N GLU A 28 -10.16 -11.77 7.22
CA GLU A 28 -10.63 -10.37 7.28
C GLU A 28 -10.43 -9.75 8.67
N LYS A 29 -10.61 -10.54 9.73
CA LYS A 29 -10.34 -10.07 11.10
C LYS A 29 -8.84 -9.89 11.33
N ALA A 30 -8.00 -10.82 10.87
CA ALA A 30 -6.56 -10.73 10.97
C ALA A 30 -6.02 -9.50 10.22
N ASP A 31 -6.52 -9.23 9.02
CA ASP A 31 -6.12 -8.07 8.22
C ASP A 31 -6.51 -6.76 8.92
N ARG A 32 -7.73 -6.64 9.46
CA ARG A 32 -8.13 -5.46 10.26
C ARG A 32 -7.27 -5.24 11.49
N LEU A 33 -6.95 -6.31 12.23
CA LEU A 33 -6.07 -6.22 13.40
C LEU A 33 -4.63 -5.85 13.01
N ARG A 34 -4.15 -6.37 11.87
CA ARG A 34 -2.84 -6.01 11.31
C ARG A 34 -2.79 -4.54 10.95
N GLU A 35 -3.83 -4.01 10.31
CA GLU A 35 -3.98 -2.59 9.99
C GLU A 35 -4.07 -1.71 11.25
N ALA A 36 -4.70 -2.19 12.32
CA ALA A 36 -4.75 -1.51 13.61
C ALA A 36 -3.42 -1.54 14.38
N GLY A 37 -2.44 -2.35 13.94
CA GLY A 37 -1.15 -2.52 14.60
C GLY A 37 -1.12 -3.62 15.67
N ASP A 38 -2.26 -4.30 15.93
CA ASP A 38 -2.39 -5.41 16.87
C ASP A 38 -1.86 -6.73 16.27
N LEU A 39 -0.57 -6.73 15.90
CA LEU A 39 0.06 -7.82 15.14
C LEU A 39 0.00 -9.18 15.86
N ARG A 40 -0.05 -9.20 17.20
CA ARG A 40 -0.14 -10.45 17.98
C ARG A 40 -1.51 -11.13 17.84
N GLU A 41 -2.58 -10.35 17.95
CA GLU A 41 -3.94 -10.90 17.76
C GLU A 41 -4.20 -11.20 16.28
N ALA A 42 -3.64 -10.39 15.37
CA ALA A 42 -3.65 -10.70 13.94
C ALA A 42 -3.00 -12.06 13.64
N GLU A 43 -1.80 -12.32 14.20
CA GLU A 43 -1.09 -13.60 14.05
C GLU A 43 -1.95 -14.77 14.54
N ARG A 44 -2.57 -14.64 15.71
CA ARG A 44 -3.45 -15.67 16.27
C ARG A 44 -4.61 -16.01 15.34
N HIS A 45 -5.32 -15.00 14.83
CA HIS A 45 -6.45 -15.21 13.92
C HIS A 45 -6.02 -15.82 12.58
N ALA A 46 -4.86 -15.42 12.04
CA ALA A 46 -4.32 -16.01 10.82
C ALA A 46 -3.83 -17.46 11.04
N GLU A 47 -3.30 -17.79 12.22
CA GLU A 47 -2.99 -19.18 12.58
C GLU A 47 -4.24 -20.06 12.69
N ASP A 48 -5.31 -19.56 13.30
CA ASP A 48 -6.58 -20.27 13.40
C ASP A 48 -7.17 -20.53 11.99
N ALA A 49 -7.08 -19.54 11.10
CA ALA A 49 -7.44 -19.67 9.69
C ALA A 49 -6.59 -20.74 8.99
N ARG A 50 -5.27 -20.75 9.22
CA ARG A 50 -4.35 -21.76 8.67
C ARG A 50 -4.69 -23.17 9.14
N LYS A 51 -4.95 -23.36 10.44
CA LYS A 51 -5.32 -24.67 11.01
C LYS A 51 -6.66 -25.17 10.47
N SER A 52 -7.66 -24.29 10.41
CA SER A 52 -9.00 -24.64 9.91
C SER A 52 -8.99 -25.02 8.42
N SER A 53 -8.32 -24.24 7.58
CA SER A 53 -8.17 -24.53 6.14
C SER A 53 -7.37 -25.81 5.87
N GLN A 54 -6.34 -26.10 6.67
CA GLN A 54 -5.57 -27.33 6.59
C GLN A 54 -6.44 -28.57 6.86
N GLN A 55 -7.28 -28.51 7.90
CA GLN A 55 -8.20 -29.59 8.27
C GLN A 55 -9.27 -29.81 7.19
N ALA A 56 -9.78 -28.72 6.60
CA ALA A 56 -10.76 -28.77 5.53
C ALA A 56 -10.17 -29.19 4.16
N ARG A 57 -8.83 -29.33 4.05
CA ARG A 57 -8.10 -29.55 2.79
C ARG A 57 -8.41 -28.49 1.73
N ALA A 58 -8.65 -27.25 2.19
CA ALA A 58 -9.00 -26.11 1.37
C ALA A 58 -7.72 -25.39 0.90
N HIS A 59 -7.17 -25.82 -0.24
CA HIS A 59 -5.84 -25.39 -0.70
C HIS A 59 -5.69 -23.87 -0.88
N ILE A 60 -6.70 -23.20 -1.46
CA ILE A 60 -6.64 -21.76 -1.74
C ILE A 60 -6.73 -20.96 -0.44
N GLU A 61 -7.62 -21.34 0.46
CA GLU A 61 -7.83 -20.74 1.76
C GLU A 61 -6.61 -20.95 2.66
N HIS A 62 -5.97 -22.11 2.56
CA HIS A 62 -4.74 -22.41 3.27
C HIS A 62 -3.58 -21.54 2.78
N ALA A 63 -3.42 -21.39 1.47
CA ALA A 63 -2.44 -20.49 0.89
C ALA A 63 -2.71 -19.02 1.27
N ALA A 64 -3.97 -18.58 1.29
CA ALA A 64 -4.35 -17.24 1.74
C ALA A 64 -3.96 -16.98 3.20
N ALA A 65 -4.20 -17.96 4.09
CA ALA A 65 -3.80 -17.86 5.49
C ALA A 65 -2.27 -17.81 5.67
N LEU A 66 -1.53 -18.58 4.87
CA LEU A 66 -0.06 -18.53 4.85
C LEU A 66 0.47 -17.17 4.36
N VAL A 67 -0.15 -16.58 3.34
CA VAL A 67 0.23 -15.23 2.88
C VAL A 67 -0.11 -14.17 3.92
N CYS A 68 -1.27 -14.26 4.59
CA CYS A 68 -1.62 -13.37 5.70
C CYS A 68 -0.59 -13.44 6.84
N LEU A 69 -0.20 -14.65 7.27
CA LEU A 69 0.89 -14.83 8.24
C LEU A 69 2.21 -14.25 7.74
N SER A 70 2.52 -14.43 6.45
CA SER A 70 3.72 -13.84 5.87
C SER A 70 3.70 -12.31 5.92
N ASP A 71 2.56 -11.67 5.68
CA ASP A 71 2.42 -10.22 5.75
C ASP A 71 2.58 -9.74 7.20
N ILE A 72 1.94 -10.40 8.16
CA ILE A 72 2.07 -10.11 9.60
C ILE A 72 3.53 -10.26 10.06
N TYR A 73 4.22 -11.33 9.66
CA TYR A 73 5.62 -11.54 10.01
C TYR A 73 6.55 -10.52 9.38
N ARG A 74 6.28 -10.06 8.15
CA ARG A 74 7.01 -8.95 7.54
C ARG A 74 6.83 -7.67 8.35
N ASP A 75 5.62 -7.37 8.78
CA ASP A 75 5.31 -6.16 9.56
C ASP A 75 6.01 -6.21 10.95
N MET A 76 6.10 -7.40 11.55
CA MET A 76 6.91 -7.65 12.77
C MET A 76 8.44 -7.61 12.53
N GLY A 77 8.91 -7.61 11.28
CA GLY A 77 10.34 -7.76 10.93
C GLY A 77 10.90 -9.18 11.03
N LYS A 78 10.04 -10.19 11.23
CA LYS A 78 10.39 -11.62 11.27
C LYS A 78 10.47 -12.19 9.84
N LEU A 79 11.48 -11.76 9.06
CA LEU A 79 11.59 -12.12 7.64
C LEU A 79 11.84 -13.61 7.38
N GLY A 80 12.48 -14.34 8.30
CA GLY A 80 12.68 -15.79 8.19
C GLY A 80 11.36 -16.58 8.24
N PRO A 81 10.53 -16.41 9.28
CA PRO A 81 9.16 -16.92 9.29
C PRO A 81 8.31 -16.49 8.09
N ALA A 82 8.36 -15.21 7.70
CA ALA A 82 7.65 -14.71 6.53
C ALA A 82 8.03 -15.49 5.27
N LEU A 83 9.33 -15.68 5.02
CA LEU A 83 9.84 -16.43 3.86
C LEU A 83 9.35 -17.88 3.82
N ARG A 84 9.25 -18.55 4.98
CA ARG A 84 8.72 -19.92 5.05
C ARG A 84 7.25 -19.97 4.65
N CYS A 85 6.42 -19.10 5.24
CA CYS A 85 5.00 -19.04 4.93
C CYS A 85 4.74 -18.67 3.47
N GLY A 86 5.44 -17.65 2.94
CA GLY A 86 5.32 -17.24 1.53
C GLY A 86 5.73 -18.34 0.56
N ARG A 87 6.79 -19.09 0.86
CA ARG A 87 7.25 -20.22 0.03
C ARG A 87 6.23 -21.37 0.02
N GLU A 88 5.71 -21.74 1.18
CA GLU A 88 4.69 -22.78 1.30
C GLU A 88 3.41 -22.39 0.53
N ALA A 89 2.96 -21.14 0.66
CA ALA A 89 1.82 -20.63 -0.09
C ALA A 89 2.05 -20.70 -1.61
N TYR A 90 3.22 -20.27 -2.09
CA TYR A 90 3.57 -20.34 -3.50
C TYR A 90 3.62 -21.77 -4.01
N ASP A 91 4.17 -22.70 -3.23
CA ASP A 91 4.26 -24.12 -3.57
C ASP A 91 2.87 -24.77 -3.73
N ILE A 92 1.92 -24.40 -2.88
CA ILE A 92 0.52 -24.85 -3.00
C ILE A 92 -0.12 -24.30 -4.28
N LEU A 93 0.05 -22.99 -4.53
CA LEU A 93 -0.63 -22.28 -5.60
C LEU A 93 -0.12 -22.64 -6.99
N ARG A 94 1.20 -22.82 -7.16
CA ARG A 94 1.79 -23.24 -8.45
C ARG A 94 1.31 -24.62 -8.91
N GLN A 95 0.92 -25.47 -7.96
CA GLN A 95 0.37 -26.80 -8.24
C GLN A 95 -1.12 -26.78 -8.61
N GLN A 96 -1.82 -25.65 -8.42
CA GLN A 96 -3.26 -25.59 -8.70
C GLN A 96 -3.53 -25.57 -10.21
N PRO A 97 -4.41 -26.47 -10.70
CA PRO A 97 -4.79 -26.48 -12.10
C PRO A 97 -5.70 -25.28 -12.42
N GLY A 98 -5.56 -24.77 -13.65
CA GLY A 98 -6.46 -23.76 -14.19
C GLY A 98 -5.88 -22.34 -14.23
N LEU A 99 -6.29 -21.63 -15.29
CA LEU A 99 -5.92 -20.23 -15.53
C LEU A 99 -6.46 -19.22 -14.49
N PRO A 100 -7.64 -19.42 -13.84
CA PRO A 100 -8.07 -18.50 -12.77
C PRO A 100 -7.08 -18.40 -11.61
N GLN A 101 -6.39 -19.50 -11.31
CA GLN A 101 -5.48 -19.58 -10.17
C GLN A 101 -4.15 -18.88 -10.39
N ARG A 102 -3.83 -18.51 -11.65
CA ARG A 102 -2.64 -17.72 -11.97
C ARG A 102 -2.65 -16.36 -11.26
N HIS A 103 -3.83 -15.81 -10.96
CA HIS A 103 -3.95 -14.61 -10.13
C HIS A 103 -3.41 -14.84 -8.71
N ASN A 104 -3.86 -15.89 -8.03
CA ASN A 104 -3.42 -16.18 -6.66
C ASN A 104 -1.93 -16.59 -6.62
N GLU A 105 -1.47 -17.35 -7.60
CA GLU A 105 -0.04 -17.65 -7.77
C GLU A 105 0.81 -16.38 -7.96
N ALA A 106 0.31 -15.41 -8.75
CA ALA A 106 0.96 -14.11 -8.92
C ALA A 106 1.07 -13.34 -7.60
N VAL A 107 0.02 -13.36 -6.77
CA VAL A 107 0.01 -12.75 -5.44
C VAL A 107 1.06 -13.37 -4.52
N ALA A 108 1.18 -14.70 -4.50
CA ALA A 108 2.21 -15.38 -3.70
C ALA A 108 3.64 -15.10 -4.22
N ALA A 109 3.83 -15.08 -5.54
CA ALA A 109 5.12 -14.68 -6.13
C ALA A 109 5.48 -13.22 -5.81
N TYR A 110 4.50 -12.32 -5.79
CA TYR A 110 4.68 -10.93 -5.39
C TYR A 110 5.08 -10.81 -3.92
N ASN A 111 4.43 -11.56 -3.03
CA ASN A 111 4.79 -11.66 -1.62
C ASN A 111 6.25 -12.12 -1.44
N MET A 112 6.68 -13.16 -2.19
CA MET A 112 8.08 -13.60 -2.21
C MET A 112 9.04 -12.50 -2.67
N GLY A 113 8.69 -11.76 -3.72
CA GLY A 113 9.49 -10.62 -4.19
C GLY A 113 9.66 -9.54 -3.13
N LEU A 114 8.59 -9.19 -2.39
CA LEU A 114 8.67 -8.25 -1.26
C LEU A 114 9.60 -8.74 -0.14
N ILE A 115 9.54 -10.03 0.20
CA ILE A 115 10.38 -10.60 1.26
C ILE A 115 11.85 -10.58 0.85
N HIS A 116 12.18 -11.02 -0.36
CA HIS A 116 13.56 -10.99 -0.86
C HIS A 116 14.08 -9.56 -1.01
N HIS A 117 13.22 -8.60 -1.39
CA HIS A 117 13.57 -7.18 -1.42
C HIS A 117 13.98 -6.70 -0.02
N LEU A 118 13.18 -7.01 1.01
CA LEU A 118 13.48 -6.61 2.39
C LEU A 118 14.68 -7.36 3.00
N LEU A 119 14.99 -8.56 2.52
CA LEU A 119 16.20 -9.29 2.89
C LEU A 119 17.48 -8.72 2.23
N GLY A 120 17.36 -7.82 1.26
CA GLY A 120 18.50 -7.33 0.47
C GLY A 120 18.91 -8.28 -0.66
N ASN A 121 18.16 -9.35 -0.91
CA ASN A 121 18.42 -10.31 -1.98
C ASN A 121 17.85 -9.79 -3.30
N HIS A 122 18.47 -8.75 -3.87
CA HIS A 122 17.93 -8.00 -5.01
C HIS A 122 17.72 -8.86 -6.26
N VAL A 123 18.64 -9.78 -6.56
CA VAL A 123 18.51 -10.70 -7.71
C VAL A 123 17.27 -11.59 -7.58
N ASP A 124 17.09 -12.20 -6.40
CA ASP A 124 15.90 -13.02 -6.14
C ASP A 124 14.61 -12.19 -6.17
N ALA A 125 14.64 -10.98 -5.59
CA ALA A 125 13.50 -10.08 -5.59
C ALA A 125 13.05 -9.75 -7.02
N LEU A 126 13.99 -9.42 -7.90
CA LEU A 126 13.73 -9.18 -9.33
C LEU A 126 13.15 -10.41 -10.03
N ASN A 127 13.72 -11.61 -9.78
CA ASN A 127 13.22 -12.86 -10.35
C ASN A 127 11.77 -13.16 -9.91
N TRP A 128 11.48 -12.95 -8.63
CA TRP A 128 10.13 -13.13 -8.08
C TRP A 128 9.14 -12.09 -8.61
N TYR A 129 9.53 -10.82 -8.71
CA TYR A 129 8.71 -9.78 -9.32
C TYR A 129 8.43 -10.05 -10.81
N GLN A 130 9.42 -10.56 -11.56
CA GLN A 130 9.22 -10.99 -12.93
C GLN A 130 8.23 -12.16 -13.02
N THR A 131 8.35 -13.14 -12.11
CA THR A 131 7.43 -14.28 -12.02
C THR A 131 6.01 -13.80 -11.72
N ALA A 132 5.83 -12.90 -10.74
CA ALA A 132 4.54 -12.33 -10.39
C ALA A 132 3.89 -11.59 -11.57
N ARG A 133 4.66 -10.75 -12.27
CA ARG A 133 4.17 -10.01 -13.45
C ARG A 133 3.72 -10.95 -14.58
N ARG A 134 4.47 -12.01 -14.87
CA ARG A 134 4.09 -13.01 -15.87
C ARG A 134 2.78 -13.71 -15.52
N MET A 135 2.57 -14.05 -14.24
CA MET A 135 1.34 -14.71 -13.81
C MET A 135 0.14 -13.75 -13.79
N PHE A 136 0.33 -12.48 -13.44
CA PHE A 136 -0.71 -11.45 -13.57
C PHE A 136 -1.10 -11.21 -15.02
N GLU A 137 -0.15 -11.26 -15.96
CA GLU A 137 -0.43 -11.12 -17.39
C GLU A 137 -1.35 -12.24 -17.87
N LEU A 138 -1.03 -13.50 -17.54
CA LEU A 138 -1.88 -14.66 -17.84
C LEU A 138 -3.27 -14.54 -17.19
N ALA A 139 -3.34 -14.10 -15.94
CA ALA A 139 -4.62 -13.88 -15.25
C ALA A 139 -5.43 -12.78 -15.92
N ARG A 140 -4.79 -11.69 -16.35
CA ARG A 140 -5.41 -10.56 -17.04
C ARG A 140 -6.02 -11.02 -18.37
N GLU A 141 -5.29 -11.76 -19.18
CA GLU A 141 -5.78 -12.32 -20.44
C GLU A 141 -6.99 -13.23 -20.22
N TYR A 142 -6.91 -14.10 -19.22
CA TYR A 142 -8.02 -14.99 -18.84
C TYR A 142 -9.29 -14.23 -18.46
N TRP A 143 -9.17 -13.13 -17.71
CA TRP A 143 -10.28 -12.28 -17.30
C TRP A 143 -10.80 -11.37 -18.41
N ALA A 144 -9.90 -10.90 -19.29
CA ALA A 144 -10.26 -10.10 -20.47
C ALA A 144 -11.15 -10.92 -21.42
N ALA A 145 -10.80 -12.19 -21.67
CA ALA A 145 -11.60 -13.11 -22.47
C ALA A 145 -13.02 -13.35 -21.92
N ARG A 146 -13.26 -13.03 -20.64
CA ARG A 146 -14.56 -13.17 -19.95
C ARG A 146 -15.26 -11.84 -19.69
N GLY A 147 -14.70 -10.73 -20.17
CA GLY A 147 -15.27 -9.39 -19.96
C GLY A 147 -15.21 -8.89 -18.51
N ASN A 148 -14.39 -9.47 -17.63
CA ASN A 148 -14.28 -9.01 -16.24
C ASN A 148 -13.33 -7.80 -16.13
N VAL A 149 -13.86 -6.61 -16.44
CA VAL A 149 -13.11 -5.35 -16.47
C VAL A 149 -12.44 -5.04 -15.13
N THR A 150 -13.11 -5.31 -14.01
CA THR A 150 -12.57 -5.04 -12.66
C THR A 150 -11.30 -5.84 -12.41
N ARG A 151 -11.29 -7.14 -12.72
CA ARG A 151 -10.12 -8.01 -12.51
C ARG A 151 -8.98 -7.68 -13.47
N VAL A 152 -9.29 -7.35 -14.72
CA VAL A 152 -8.31 -6.86 -15.70
C VAL A 152 -7.62 -5.60 -15.18
N ARG A 153 -8.40 -4.65 -14.63
CA ARG A 153 -7.86 -3.44 -14.03
C ARG A 153 -6.96 -3.74 -12.84
N THR A 154 -7.40 -4.60 -11.91
CA THR A 154 -6.58 -5.01 -10.75
C THR A 154 -5.24 -5.60 -11.18
N CYS A 155 -5.22 -6.53 -12.14
CA CYS A 155 -3.97 -7.13 -12.64
C CYS A 155 -3.05 -6.06 -13.26
N THR A 156 -3.62 -5.16 -14.07
CA THR A 156 -2.86 -4.06 -14.71
C THR A 156 -2.23 -3.13 -13.67
N HIS A 157 -2.94 -2.84 -12.58
CA HIS A 157 -2.43 -2.00 -11.49
C HIS A 157 -1.28 -2.70 -10.75
N LEU A 158 -1.44 -3.97 -10.41
CA LEU A 158 -0.41 -4.76 -9.73
C LEU A 158 0.84 -4.94 -10.60
N GLU A 159 0.68 -5.20 -11.90
CA GLU A 159 1.81 -5.25 -12.85
C GLU A 159 2.60 -3.95 -12.87
N ARG A 160 1.89 -2.80 -12.92
CA ARG A 160 2.53 -1.48 -12.92
C ARG A 160 3.28 -1.22 -11.61
N TRP A 161 2.66 -1.54 -10.48
CA TRP A 161 3.28 -1.44 -9.16
C TRP A 161 4.54 -2.30 -9.04
N ILE A 162 4.46 -3.59 -9.41
CA ILE A 162 5.59 -4.52 -9.33
C ILE A 162 6.71 -4.13 -10.30
N ARG A 163 6.37 -3.62 -11.48
CA ARG A 163 7.37 -3.05 -12.40
C ARG A 163 8.10 -1.87 -11.77
N ASN A 164 7.38 -0.97 -11.09
CA ASN A 164 8.01 0.15 -10.42
C ASN A 164 8.94 -0.34 -9.29
N LEU A 165 8.51 -1.32 -8.47
CA LEU A 165 9.38 -1.94 -7.47
C LEU A 165 10.64 -2.58 -8.07
N SER A 166 10.51 -3.21 -9.23
CA SER A 166 11.65 -3.78 -9.96
C SER A 166 12.61 -2.69 -10.42
N ASN A 167 12.08 -1.57 -10.91
CA ASN A 167 12.89 -0.44 -11.35
C ASN A 167 13.71 0.16 -10.19
N CYS A 168 13.11 0.29 -8.99
CA CYS A 168 13.81 0.75 -7.79
C CYS A 168 15.06 -0.09 -7.49
N LEU A 169 14.97 -1.40 -7.66
CA LEU A 169 16.09 -2.32 -7.45
C LEU A 169 17.19 -2.23 -8.52
N THR A 170 16.85 -1.79 -9.74
CA THR A 170 17.80 -1.67 -10.86
C THR A 170 18.47 -0.30 -10.96
N ARG A 171 17.90 0.73 -10.32
CA ARG A 171 18.52 2.04 -10.23
C ARG A 171 19.77 1.91 -9.37
N THR A 172 20.93 2.11 -9.99
CA THR A 172 22.23 2.11 -9.32
C THR A 172 22.18 3.02 -8.09
N VAL A 173 22.16 2.39 -6.92
CA VAL A 173 22.36 3.10 -5.65
C VAL A 173 23.85 3.44 -5.63
N GLU A 174 24.19 4.69 -5.96
CA GLU A 174 25.45 5.27 -5.48
C GLU A 174 25.39 5.21 -3.95
N HIS A 175 26.03 4.19 -3.39
CA HIS A 175 26.13 3.99 -1.94
C HIS A 175 27.17 4.97 -1.39
N SER A 176 26.86 6.27 -1.42
CA SER A 176 27.55 7.26 -0.61
C SER A 176 26.72 7.52 0.65
N GLY A 177 27.00 6.76 1.72
CA GLY A 177 26.49 7.00 3.08
C GLY A 177 25.50 5.96 3.64
N PHE A 178 25.40 5.92 4.98
CA PHE A 178 24.46 5.09 5.75
C PHE A 178 23.03 5.64 5.66
N HIS A 179 22.40 5.54 4.49
CA HIS A 179 21.01 5.95 4.30
C HIS A 179 20.10 4.72 4.14
N SER A 180 18.97 4.71 4.82
CA SER A 180 17.91 3.71 4.63
C SER A 180 16.90 4.22 3.61
N THR A 181 16.42 3.35 2.70
CA THR A 181 15.37 3.73 1.74
C THR A 181 14.00 3.31 2.25
N LEU A 182 13.04 4.24 2.22
CA LEU A 182 11.63 3.98 2.43
C LEU A 182 10.88 4.08 1.10
N ILE A 183 10.19 2.99 0.75
CA ILE A 183 9.41 2.86 -0.48
C ILE A 183 7.94 3.05 -0.11
N ILE A 184 7.31 4.09 -0.67
CA ILE A 184 5.92 4.46 -0.41
C ILE A 184 5.15 4.51 -1.74
N PRO A 185 3.90 4.02 -1.81
CA PRO A 185 3.06 4.22 -2.97
C PRO A 185 2.67 5.70 -3.12
N ALA A 186 2.95 6.25 -4.31
CA ALA A 186 2.54 7.58 -4.71
C ALA A 186 1.31 7.51 -5.62
N ARG A 187 0.18 8.07 -5.20
CA ARG A 187 -1.06 8.08 -5.98
C ARG A 187 -1.03 9.25 -6.97
N LEU A 188 -1.21 8.94 -8.25
CA LEU A 188 -1.28 9.91 -9.34
C LEU A 188 -2.74 10.34 -9.57
N MET A 189 -2.97 11.61 -9.87
CA MET A 189 -4.29 12.15 -10.22
C MET A 189 -4.50 12.09 -11.75
N GLY A 190 -5.74 11.90 -12.19
CA GLY A 190 -6.12 12.07 -13.61
C GLY A 190 -6.08 10.82 -14.53
N GLY A 191 -5.70 9.64 -14.03
CA GLY A 191 -5.98 8.36 -14.70
C GLY A 191 -7.08 7.62 -13.95
N GLY A 192 -8.15 7.19 -14.62
CA GLY A 192 -9.28 6.51 -14.00
C GLY A 192 -8.85 5.45 -12.97
N ASN A 193 -9.17 5.71 -11.70
CA ASN A 193 -8.84 4.99 -10.44
C ASN A 193 -7.41 4.45 -10.25
N ASP A 194 -6.84 4.77 -9.08
CA ASP A 194 -5.75 4.06 -8.36
C ASP A 194 -4.45 3.74 -9.12
N LEU A 195 -3.96 4.67 -9.95
CA LEU A 195 -2.60 4.56 -10.47
C LEU A 195 -1.57 4.90 -9.39
N PHE A 196 -0.77 3.91 -8.99
CA PHE A 196 0.36 4.09 -8.09
C PHE A 196 1.68 4.14 -8.85
N SER A 197 2.45 5.20 -8.59
CA SER A 197 3.90 5.23 -8.77
C SER A 197 4.60 4.80 -7.47
N VAL A 198 5.91 4.61 -7.51
CA VAL A 198 6.72 4.40 -6.31
C VAL A 198 7.44 5.71 -5.97
N ALA A 199 7.33 6.11 -4.71
CA ALA A 199 8.15 7.14 -4.09
C ALA A 199 9.26 6.49 -3.27
N GLU A 200 10.51 6.70 -3.66
CA GLU A 200 11.71 6.26 -2.98
C GLU A 200 12.26 7.42 -2.15
N LEU A 201 12.11 7.31 -0.84
CA LEU A 201 12.54 8.30 0.11
C LEU A 201 13.83 7.85 0.81
N LYS A 202 14.88 8.67 0.74
CA LYS A 202 16.09 8.45 1.53
C LYS A 202 15.85 8.92 2.96
N ILE A 203 16.20 8.09 3.95
CA ILE A 203 16.12 8.37 5.38
C ILE A 203 17.53 8.30 5.95
N SER A 204 17.94 9.34 6.68
CA SER A 204 19.21 9.36 7.41
C SER A 204 18.93 9.11 8.89
N GLY A 205 19.34 7.94 9.38
CA GLY A 205 18.91 7.46 10.71
C GLY A 205 17.39 7.26 10.76
N TYR A 206 16.67 8.23 11.32
CA TYR A 206 15.20 8.26 11.41
C TYR A 206 14.59 9.51 10.78
N PHE A 207 15.37 10.39 10.16
CA PHE A 207 14.87 11.66 9.65
C PHE A 207 14.64 11.63 8.14
N LEU A 208 13.58 12.32 7.73
CA LEU A 208 13.19 12.54 6.35
C LEU A 208 14.34 13.21 5.58
N GLY A 209 14.84 12.56 4.52
CA GLY A 209 15.88 13.14 3.68
C GLY A 209 15.38 14.33 2.86
N GLN A 210 16.31 15.13 2.34
CA GLN A 210 16.02 16.35 1.57
C GLN A 210 15.50 16.07 0.14
N HIS A 211 15.66 14.84 -0.34
CA HIS A 211 15.30 14.45 -1.70
C HIS A 211 14.50 13.15 -1.70
N ILE A 212 13.51 13.08 -2.58
CA ILE A 212 12.68 11.92 -2.84
C ILE A 212 12.58 11.69 -4.35
N VAL A 213 12.55 10.43 -4.78
CA VAL A 213 12.38 10.08 -6.20
C VAL A 213 10.99 9.49 -6.38
N ILE A 214 10.16 10.10 -7.23
CA ILE A 214 8.83 9.56 -7.57
C ILE A 214 8.84 9.14 -9.04
N GLY A 215 8.63 7.85 -9.29
CA GLY A 215 8.77 7.31 -10.63
C GLY A 215 10.18 7.55 -11.15
N ASN A 216 10.37 8.40 -12.16
CA ASN A 216 11.69 8.72 -12.72
C ASN A 216 12.17 10.15 -12.45
N ARG A 217 11.48 10.91 -11.60
CA ARG A 217 11.77 12.31 -11.34
C ARG A 217 12.21 12.49 -9.89
N ALA A 218 13.21 13.32 -9.68
CA ALA A 218 13.64 13.74 -8.35
C ALA A 218 12.83 14.96 -7.90
N PHE A 219 12.57 15.01 -6.60
CA PHE A 219 11.83 16.08 -5.94
C PHE A 219 12.58 16.49 -4.68
N GLN A 220 12.56 17.79 -4.40
CA GLN A 220 13.07 18.37 -3.17
C GLN A 220 11.97 18.41 -2.11
N VAL A 221 12.32 17.94 -0.92
CA VAL A 221 11.42 17.85 0.23
C VAL A 221 11.42 19.18 0.99
N HIS A 222 10.24 19.80 1.10
CA HIS A 222 10.01 21.04 1.83
C HIS A 222 9.07 20.76 3.01
N THR A 223 9.59 20.73 4.24
CA THR A 223 8.79 20.45 5.43
C THR A 223 7.86 21.62 5.75
N LEU A 224 6.62 21.33 6.14
CA LEU A 224 5.61 22.37 6.38
C LEU A 224 5.85 23.16 7.67
N THR A 225 6.52 22.56 8.64
CA THR A 225 6.88 23.20 9.92
C THR A 225 8.25 23.88 9.89
N GLY A 226 9.05 23.65 8.83
CA GLY A 226 10.46 24.05 8.78
C GLY A 226 11.38 23.21 9.67
N GLU A 227 10.84 22.28 10.44
CA GLU A 227 11.59 21.37 11.31
C GLU A 227 11.92 20.05 10.61
N GLU A 228 12.90 19.32 11.14
CA GLU A 228 13.18 17.95 10.70
C GLU A 228 12.06 17.00 11.10
N VAL A 229 11.62 16.17 10.14
CA VAL A 229 10.54 15.21 10.35
C VAL A 229 11.14 13.84 10.63
N ALA A 230 10.83 13.29 11.82
CA ALA A 230 11.17 11.91 12.16
C ALA A 230 10.17 10.92 11.54
N ILE A 231 10.67 9.98 10.75
CA ILE A 231 9.93 8.85 10.19
C ILE A 231 9.95 7.70 11.18
N ARG A 232 8.76 7.32 11.68
CA ARG A 232 8.60 6.28 12.69
C ARG A 232 8.19 4.96 12.04
N ARG A 233 8.75 3.87 12.56
CA ARG A 233 8.38 2.53 12.13
C ARG A 233 6.97 2.19 12.65
N GLY A 234 6.10 1.72 11.76
CA GLY A 234 4.72 1.34 12.09
C GLY A 234 3.67 2.41 11.79
N GLU A 235 4.09 3.64 11.48
CA GLU A 235 3.20 4.70 10.99
C GLU A 235 2.94 4.50 9.49
N GLU A 236 1.76 4.90 9.00
CA GLU A 236 1.44 4.84 7.57
C GLU A 236 1.75 6.18 6.90
N TYR A 237 2.58 6.14 5.85
CA TYR A 237 2.91 7.30 5.03
C TYR A 237 2.38 7.10 3.61
N ARG A 238 1.90 8.17 2.99
CA ARG A 238 1.46 8.19 1.59
C ARG A 238 1.95 9.42 0.86
N VAL A 239 2.05 9.30 -0.45
CA VAL A 239 2.36 10.42 -1.33
C VAL A 239 1.19 10.63 -2.29
N PHE A 240 0.70 11.86 -2.38
CA PHE A 240 -0.40 12.23 -3.26
C PHE A 240 0.02 13.37 -4.17
N GLU A 241 -0.30 13.28 -5.46
CA GLU A 241 -0.19 14.43 -6.37
C GLU A 241 -1.15 15.54 -5.92
N VAL A 242 -0.66 16.77 -5.86
CA VAL A 242 -1.47 17.92 -5.46
C VAL A 242 -2.38 18.32 -6.62
N PRO A 243 -3.72 18.36 -6.43
CA PRO A 243 -4.62 18.85 -7.47
C PRO A 243 -4.39 20.33 -7.77
N GLU A 244 -4.44 20.72 -9.04
CA GLU A 244 -4.24 22.12 -9.46
C GLU A 244 -5.22 23.09 -8.77
N SER A 245 -6.42 22.65 -8.44
CA SER A 245 -7.40 23.45 -7.70
C SER A 245 -7.02 23.69 -6.23
N ALA A 246 -6.23 22.81 -5.62
CA ALA A 246 -5.77 22.97 -4.24
C ALA A 246 -4.46 23.78 -4.14
N CYS A 247 -3.70 23.89 -5.22
CA CYS A 247 -2.40 24.58 -5.29
C CYS A 247 -2.36 25.96 -4.62
N PRO A 248 -3.31 26.90 -4.89
CA PRO A 248 -3.26 28.24 -4.31
C PRO A 248 -3.39 28.26 -2.78
N THR A 249 -4.10 27.28 -2.22
CA THR A 249 -4.40 27.24 -0.78
C THR A 249 -3.27 26.60 0.03
N ILE A 250 -2.49 25.70 -0.59
CA ILE A 250 -1.45 24.94 0.10
C ILE A 250 -0.03 25.28 -0.38
N GLU A 251 0.16 26.42 -1.05
CA GLU A 251 1.46 26.93 -1.51
C GLU A 251 2.23 25.94 -2.43
N ALA A 252 1.47 25.15 -3.20
CA ALA A 252 1.97 24.16 -4.13
C ALA A 252 1.80 24.62 -5.59
N GLU A 253 2.57 24.03 -6.49
CA GLU A 253 2.48 24.26 -7.94
C GLU A 253 2.03 22.99 -8.68
N LYS A 254 1.67 23.15 -9.96
CA LYS A 254 1.28 22.02 -10.80
C LYS A 254 2.42 21.01 -10.91
N GLY A 255 2.14 19.77 -10.54
CA GLY A 255 3.11 18.67 -10.55
C GLY A 255 3.87 18.50 -9.22
N ASP A 256 3.55 19.30 -8.20
CA ASP A 256 3.97 19.04 -6.83
C ASP A 256 3.24 17.84 -6.24
N TYR A 257 3.88 17.19 -5.29
CA TYR A 257 3.29 16.12 -4.49
C TYR A 257 3.29 16.52 -3.02
N VAL A 258 2.45 15.89 -2.22
CA VAL A 258 2.47 16.01 -0.77
C VAL A 258 2.78 14.66 -0.13
N LEU A 259 3.74 14.66 0.80
CA LEU A 259 3.98 13.54 1.71
C LEU A 259 3.09 13.73 2.93
N VAL A 260 2.32 12.70 3.27
CA VAL A 260 1.35 12.73 4.36
C VAL A 260 1.52 11.53 5.29
N GLN A 261 1.13 11.67 6.55
CA GLN A 261 1.09 10.59 7.56
C GLN A 261 -0.35 10.33 7.97
N ARG A 262 -0.72 9.06 8.15
CA ARG A 262 -2.05 8.68 8.64
C ARG A 262 -2.27 9.25 10.04
N ALA A 263 -3.41 9.92 10.22
CA ALA A 263 -3.87 10.41 11.50
C ALA A 263 -4.94 9.50 12.08
N GLN A 264 -4.96 9.34 13.41
CA GLN A 264 -6.03 8.60 14.09
C GLN A 264 -7.25 9.46 14.41
N ARG A 265 -7.08 10.79 14.42
CA ARG A 265 -8.12 11.75 14.80
C ARG A 265 -8.06 12.97 13.90
N GLU A 266 -9.21 13.63 13.79
CA GLU A 266 -9.37 14.93 13.16
C GLU A 266 -8.61 15.98 13.96
N ASP A 267 -7.88 16.85 13.26
CA ASP A 267 -7.16 17.98 13.87
C ASP A 267 -7.62 19.30 13.25
N PRO A 268 -8.50 20.06 13.93
CA PRO A 268 -8.98 21.35 13.45
C PRO A 268 -7.91 22.45 13.42
N THR A 269 -6.75 22.23 14.04
CA THR A 269 -5.65 23.21 14.07
C THR A 269 -4.78 23.16 12.82
N MET A 270 -4.86 22.05 12.07
CA MET A 270 -4.11 21.89 10.82
C MET A 270 -4.67 22.79 9.73
N ARG A 271 -3.78 23.45 8.97
CA ARG A 271 -4.17 24.31 7.84
C ARG A 271 -4.96 23.55 6.78
N TYR A 272 -4.57 22.30 6.54
CA TYR A 272 -5.28 21.37 5.68
C TYR A 272 -4.92 19.92 6.04
N CYS A 273 -5.76 19.00 5.62
CA CYS A 273 -5.55 17.56 5.68
C CYS A 273 -6.01 16.92 4.36
N VAL A 274 -5.56 15.67 4.15
CA VAL A 274 -5.97 14.85 3.01
C VAL A 274 -6.91 13.77 3.52
N VAL A 275 -8.06 13.63 2.88
CA VAL A 275 -9.02 12.57 3.20
C VAL A 275 -9.17 11.66 1.99
N GLU A 276 -9.00 10.37 2.23
CA GLU A 276 -9.10 9.35 1.19
C GLU A 276 -10.22 8.37 1.51
N GLY A 277 -11.21 8.31 0.61
CA GLY A 277 -12.23 7.27 0.58
C GLY A 277 -11.89 6.17 -0.43
N ALA A 278 -12.76 5.17 -0.54
CA ALA A 278 -12.54 4.01 -1.41
C ALA A 278 -12.26 4.37 -2.89
N SER A 279 -12.90 5.43 -3.40
CA SER A 279 -12.86 5.88 -4.80
C SER A 279 -12.61 7.38 -4.98
N TRP A 280 -12.45 8.12 -3.89
CA TRP A 280 -12.27 9.57 -3.93
C TRP A 280 -11.12 10.00 -3.03
N LEU A 281 -10.57 11.17 -3.33
CA LEU A 281 -9.49 11.82 -2.60
C LEU A 281 -9.86 13.29 -2.52
N ASP A 282 -9.75 13.88 -1.35
CA ASP A 282 -10.04 15.30 -1.15
C ASP A 282 -8.99 15.96 -0.26
N PHE A 283 -8.81 17.25 -0.49
CA PHE A 283 -7.94 18.14 0.30
C PHE A 283 -8.88 19.11 0.99
N GLY A 284 -8.75 19.29 2.29
CA GLY A 284 -9.72 20.06 3.06
C GLY A 284 -9.21 20.49 4.41
N ARG A 285 -10.08 21.09 5.22
CA ARG A 285 -9.80 21.38 6.63
C ARG A 285 -10.98 20.98 7.49
N PHE A 286 -10.68 20.50 8.70
CA PHE A 286 -11.71 20.28 9.69
C PHE A 286 -12.07 21.59 10.36
N GLN A 287 -13.36 21.88 10.45
CA GLN A 287 -13.89 23.01 11.19
C GLN A 287 -14.78 22.51 12.32
N ARG A 288 -14.72 23.19 13.46
CA ARG A 288 -15.61 22.95 14.58
C ARG A 288 -16.57 24.12 14.72
N ASP A 289 -17.86 23.84 14.65
CA ASP A 289 -18.88 24.87 14.85
C ASP A 289 -19.03 25.23 16.35
N ALA A 290 -19.83 26.26 16.61
CA ALA A 290 -20.12 26.72 17.98
C ALA A 290 -20.86 25.67 18.84
N THR A 291 -21.45 24.64 18.22
CA THR A 291 -22.13 23.53 18.91
C THR A 291 -21.18 22.38 19.25
N GLY A 292 -19.93 22.45 18.78
CA GLY A 292 -18.91 21.43 18.98
C GLY A 292 -18.90 20.34 17.91
N THR A 293 -19.73 20.46 16.87
CA THR A 293 -19.81 19.54 15.73
C THR A 293 -18.63 19.78 14.80
N VAL A 294 -17.92 18.71 14.44
CA VAL A 294 -16.80 18.78 13.48
C VAL A 294 -17.30 18.44 12.08
N SER A 295 -16.88 19.23 11.10
CA SER A 295 -17.20 19.04 9.68
C SER A 295 -15.95 19.23 8.83
N PHE A 296 -15.91 18.58 7.66
CA PHE A 296 -14.77 18.69 6.74
C PHE A 296 -15.13 19.61 5.57
N GLU A 297 -14.42 20.71 5.41
CA GLU A 297 -14.59 21.64 4.30
C GLU A 297 -13.60 21.29 3.17
N SER A 298 -14.13 20.85 2.03
CA SER A 298 -13.37 20.52 0.83
C SER A 298 -12.76 21.76 0.18
N LEU A 299 -11.44 21.78 -0.03
CA LEU A 299 -10.73 22.77 -0.84
C LEU A 299 -10.92 22.54 -2.35
N LEU A 300 -11.33 21.33 -2.77
CA LEU A 300 -11.55 21.02 -4.18
C LEU A 300 -12.93 21.47 -4.67
N THR A 301 -13.96 21.30 -3.83
CA THR A 301 -15.36 21.52 -4.20
C THR A 301 -16.07 22.60 -3.40
N GLY A 302 -15.44 23.11 -2.33
CA GLY A 302 -16.05 24.09 -1.40
C GLY A 302 -17.20 23.52 -0.58
N ARG A 303 -17.46 22.20 -0.65
CA ARG A 303 -18.55 21.55 0.07
C ARG A 303 -18.14 21.21 1.49
N ILE A 304 -19.03 21.49 2.44
CA ILE A 304 -18.93 21.00 3.81
C ILE A 304 -19.50 19.58 3.84
N ILE A 305 -18.65 18.62 4.15
CA ILE A 305 -19.02 17.23 4.42
C ILE A 305 -19.35 17.16 5.91
N GLY A 306 -20.64 17.13 6.24
CA GLY A 306 -21.16 17.06 7.60
C GLY A 306 -21.46 15.63 8.03
N GLY A 307 -21.11 15.30 9.28
CA GLY A 307 -21.40 14.00 9.90
C GLY A 307 -20.62 12.85 9.27
N LEU A 308 -19.34 12.72 9.62
CA LEU A 308 -18.52 11.55 9.28
C LEU A 308 -18.91 10.35 10.15
N GLY A 309 -20.17 9.93 10.05
CA GLY A 309 -20.64 8.58 10.36
C GLY A 309 -21.03 7.92 9.04
N ASP A 310 -20.65 6.66 8.83
CA ASP A 310 -20.98 5.79 7.68
C ASP A 310 -20.12 5.87 6.41
N GLY A 311 -18.81 6.03 6.56
CA GLY A 311 -17.86 5.57 5.54
C GLY A 311 -16.47 5.28 6.10
N ASP A 312 -15.85 4.17 5.70
CA ASP A 312 -14.43 3.93 5.96
C ASP A 312 -13.61 4.91 5.10
N PHE A 313 -13.15 6.00 5.70
CA PHE A 313 -12.18 6.93 5.10
C PHE A 313 -10.94 7.02 5.99
N SER A 314 -9.81 7.35 5.38
CA SER A 314 -8.54 7.56 6.08
C SER A 314 -8.18 9.04 6.05
N ILE A 315 -7.83 9.58 7.21
CA ILE A 315 -7.36 10.96 7.37
C ILE A 315 -5.84 10.93 7.35
N TYR A 316 -5.24 11.87 6.63
CA TYR A 316 -3.80 12.06 6.60
C TYR A 316 -3.43 13.52 6.87
N HIS A 317 -2.43 13.70 7.73
CA HIS A 317 -1.81 14.99 8.02
C HIS A 317 -0.62 15.21 7.08
N PRO A 318 -0.57 16.35 6.39
CA PRO A 318 0.54 16.68 5.53
C PRO A 318 1.80 16.99 6.33
N ILE A 319 2.92 16.51 5.83
CA ILE A 319 4.23 16.57 6.48
C ILE A 319 5.18 17.47 5.68
N ALA A 320 5.21 17.24 4.36
CA ALA A 320 6.11 17.94 3.46
C ALA A 320 5.50 18.09 2.06
N LEU A 321 5.82 19.20 1.40
CA LEU A 321 5.61 19.39 -0.02
C LEU A 321 6.83 18.90 -0.78
N LEU A 322 6.59 18.25 -1.91
CA LEU A 322 7.60 17.63 -2.75
C LEU A 322 7.59 18.36 -4.09
N LYS A 323 8.61 19.18 -4.32
CA LYS A 323 8.70 20.04 -5.49
C LYS A 323 9.67 19.46 -6.52
N PRO A 324 9.35 19.40 -7.81
CA PRO A 324 10.25 18.85 -8.82
C PRO A 324 11.61 19.55 -8.80
N THR A 325 12.70 18.79 -8.84
CA THR A 325 14.02 19.37 -9.14
C THR A 325 14.11 19.57 -10.65
N GLY A 326 14.37 20.80 -11.09
CA GLY A 326 14.44 21.21 -12.50
C GLY A 326 15.44 20.44 -13.36
#